data_AF-A0A2X2BL61-F1
#
_entry.id   AF-A0A2X2BL61-F1
#
_cell.length_a   1.000
_cell.length_b   1.000
_cell.length_c   1.000
_cell.angle_alpha   90.00
_cell.angle_beta   90.00
_cell.angle_gamma   90.00
#
_symmetry.space_group_name_H-M   'P 1'
#
loop_
_entity.id
_entity.type
_entity.pdbx_description
1 polymer ?
#
loop_
_entity_poly.entity_id
_entity_poly.type
_entity_poly.pdbx_seq_one_letter_code
_entity_poly.pdbx_strand_id
1 'polypeptide(L)' 'MSILSKLLEIESKYKIKLHEGESFKQAVYNGKMTDSEDCIIDKIELILKHYPDSQDISLSTYQSDETSADAFCYAVVLP' A
#
# COMPACT_ATOMS: atom_id res chain seq x y z
N MET A 1 -4.94 -8.25 -13.53
CA MET A 1 -4.01 -7.09 -13.54
C MET A 1 -3.17 -7.19 -12.28
N SER A 2 -1.91 -6.74 -12.30
CA SER A 2 -1.08 -6.72 -11.10
C SER A 2 -1.47 -5.52 -10.22
N ILE A 3 -1.39 -5.65 -8.89
CA ILE A 3 -1.58 -4.55 -7.93
C ILE A 3 -0.77 -3.32 -8.31
N LEU A 4 0.45 -3.50 -8.83
CA LEU A 4 1.33 -2.41 -9.27
C LEU A 4 0.67 -1.52 -10.34
N SER A 5 -0.09 -2.12 -11.26
CA SER A 5 -0.84 -1.37 -12.27
C SER A 5 -1.96 -0.55 -11.64
N LYS A 6 -2.68 -1.11 -10.66
CA LYS A 6 -3.73 -0.39 -9.93
C LYS A 6 -3.16 0.75 -9.10
N LEU A 7 -1.98 0.59 -8.50
CA LEU A 7 -1.30 1.66 -7.76
C LEU A 7 -0.93 2.84 -8.67
N LEU A 8 -0.41 2.57 -9.88
CA LEU A 8 -0.13 3.61 -10.88
C LEU A 8 -1.39 4.36 -11.31
N GLU A 9 -2.52 3.66 -11.45
CA GLU A 9 -3.81 4.30 -11.75
C GLU A 9 -4.24 5.24 -10.62
N ILE A 10 -4.03 4.85 -9.35
CA ILE A 10 -4.32 5.67 -8.18
C ILE A 10 -3.42 6.90 -8.11
N GLU A 11 -2.10 6.75 -8.33
CA GLU A 11 -1.17 7.87 -8.40
C GLU A 11 -1.63 8.92 -9.41
N SER A 12 -2.02 8.47 -10.61
CA SER A 12 -2.52 9.34 -11.67
C SER A 12 -3.88 9.97 -11.33
N LYS A 13 -4.82 9.18 -10.80
CA LYS A 13 -6.18 9.63 -10.45
C LYS A 13 -6.18 10.69 -9.35
N TYR A 14 -5.39 10.49 -8.31
CA TYR A 14 -5.36 11.34 -7.14
C TYR A 14 -4.21 12.36 -7.14
N LYS A 15 -3.34 12.33 -8.16
CA LYS A 15 -2.14 13.17 -8.26
C LYS A 15 -1.24 13.07 -7.02
N ILE A 16 -1.04 11.84 -6.57
CA ILE A 16 -0.17 11.50 -5.45
C ILE A 16 1.00 10.67 -5.92
N LYS A 17 1.96 10.46 -5.02
CA LYS A 17 3.09 9.58 -5.18
C LYS A 17 3.04 8.46 -4.15
N LEU A 18 3.06 7.23 -4.62
CA LEU A 18 3.07 6.02 -3.81
C LEU A 18 4.50 5.48 -3.75
N HIS A 19 5.10 5.54 -2.56
CA HIS A 19 6.44 5.02 -2.30
C HIS A 19 6.33 3.59 -1.82
N GLU A 20 6.52 2.66 -2.75
CA GLU A 20 6.54 1.24 -2.49
C GLU A 20 7.85 0.82 -1.81
N GLY A 21 7.80 0.57 -0.50
CA GLY A 21 8.93 0.03 0.25
C GLY A 21 9.34 -1.36 -0.25
N GLU A 22 10.62 -1.70 -0.06
CA GLU A 22 11.17 -2.99 -0.53
C GLU A 22 10.39 -4.19 0.05
N SER A 23 10.02 -4.11 1.32
CA SER A 23 9.24 -5.14 2.02
C SER A 23 7.84 -5.34 1.41
N PHE A 24 7.21 -4.27 0.93
CA PHE A 24 5.93 -4.35 0.21
C PHE A 24 6.09 -5.04 -1.14
N LYS A 25 7.09 -4.62 -1.93
CA LYS A 25 7.38 -5.24 -3.23
C LYS A 25 7.67 -6.72 -3.11
N GLN A 26 8.47 -7.11 -2.11
CA GLN A 26 8.79 -8.51 -1.85
C GLN A 26 7.56 -9.31 -1.41
N ALA A 27 6.70 -8.77 -0.53
CA ALA A 27 5.49 -9.47 -0.11
C ALA A 27 4.51 -9.70 -1.27
N VAL A 28 4.34 -8.70 -2.13
CA VAL A 28 3.53 -8.80 -3.35
C VAL A 28 4.12 -9.85 -4.31
N TYR A 29 5.42 -9.78 -4.58
CA TYR A 29 6.09 -10.70 -5.50
C TYR A 29 6.06 -12.16 -5.02
N ASN A 30 6.25 -12.37 -3.71
CA ASN A 30 6.28 -13.70 -3.10
C ASN A 30 4.88 -14.25 -2.75
N GLY A 31 3.80 -13.49 -3.01
CA GLY A 31 2.43 -13.88 -2.65
C GLY A 31 2.19 -14.01 -1.14
N LYS A 32 3.00 -13.31 -0.31
CA LYS A 32 2.95 -13.34 1.16
C LYS A 32 2.17 -12.15 1.75
N MET A 33 1.26 -11.59 0.96
CA MET A 33 0.43 -10.47 1.36
C MET A 33 -0.94 -11.00 1.77
N THR A 34 -1.34 -10.73 3.01
CA THR A 34 -2.67 -11.10 3.54
C THR A 34 -3.75 -10.19 2.96
N ASP A 35 -3.42 -8.91 2.78
CA ASP A 35 -4.34 -7.96 2.16
C ASP A 35 -4.56 -8.29 0.69
N SER A 36 -5.83 -8.40 0.31
CA SER A 36 -6.21 -8.43 -1.11
C SER A 36 -5.92 -7.09 -1.78
N GLU A 37 -5.81 -7.09 -3.10
CA GLU A 37 -5.56 -5.88 -3.88
C GLU A 37 -6.56 -4.76 -3.56
N ASP A 38 -7.85 -5.08 -3.47
CA ASP A 38 -8.89 -4.11 -3.14
C ASP A 38 -8.72 -3.55 -1.71
N CYS A 39 -8.30 -4.37 -0.74
CA CYS A 39 -8.04 -3.91 0.63
C CYS A 39 -6.88 -2.90 0.69
N ILE A 40 -5.83 -3.12 -0.11
CA ILE A 40 -4.70 -2.18 -0.22
C ILE A 40 -5.19 -0.84 -0.77
N ILE A 41 -6.04 -0.88 -1.78
CA ILE A 41 -6.61 0.32 -2.42
C ILE A 41 -7.50 1.08 -1.46
N ASP A 42 -8.41 0.40 -0.77
CA ASP A 42 -9.29 0.99 0.25
C ASP A 42 -8.48 1.71 1.34
N LYS A 43 -7.35 1.14 1.78
CA LYS A 43 -6.46 1.80 2.76
C LYS A 43 -5.87 3.10 2.22
N ILE A 44 -5.45 3.13 0.95
CA ILE A 44 -4.93 4.33 0.32
C ILE A 44 -6.03 5.39 0.18
N GLU A 45 -7.20 5.01 -0.31
CA GLU A 45 -8.34 5.93 -0.47
C GLU A 45 -8.83 6.47 0.89
N LEU A 46 -8.78 5.65 1.95
CA LEU A 46 -9.07 6.08 3.31
C LEU A 46 -8.07 7.14 3.78
N ILE A 47 -6.77 6.93 3.55
CA ILE A 47 -5.74 7.93 3.88
C ILE A 47 -5.99 9.24 3.14
N LEU A 48 -6.25 9.19 1.83
CA LEU A 48 -6.52 10.38 1.03
C LEU A 48 -7.76 11.14 1.49
N LYS A 49 -8.77 10.41 1.99
CA LYS A 49 -9.97 11.03 2.59
C LYS A 49 -9.66 11.76 3.89
N HIS A 50 -8.76 11.21 4.71
CA HIS A 50 -8.38 11.82 6.00
C HIS A 50 -7.30 12.90 5.85
N TYR A 51 -6.47 12.81 4.83
CA TYR A 51 -5.34 13.69 4.56
C TYR A 51 -5.35 14.13 3.09
N PRO A 52 -6.29 15.01 2.70
CA PRO A 52 -6.48 15.40 1.30
C PRO A 52 -5.32 16.22 0.70
N ASP A 53 -4.51 16.86 1.56
CA ASP A 53 -3.34 17.64 1.15
C ASP A 53 -2.06 16.79 1.02
N SER A 54 -2.11 15.51 1.39
CA SER A 54 -0.96 14.63 1.32
C SER A 54 -0.67 14.21 -0.11
N GLN A 55 0.53 14.54 -0.58
CA GLN A 55 0.99 14.17 -1.91
C GLN A 55 1.81 12.89 -1.92
N ASP A 56 2.36 12.48 -0.79
CA ASP A 56 3.27 11.34 -0.69
C ASP A 56 2.77 10.33 0.34
N ILE A 57 2.58 9.07 -0.08
CA ILE A 57 2.19 7.96 0.79
C ILE A 57 3.21 6.85 0.65
N SER A 58 3.75 6.36 1.76
CA SER A 58 4.61 5.18 1.80
C SER A 58 3.79 3.92 2.04
N LEU A 59 4.02 2.91 1.19
CA LEU A 59 3.48 1.57 1.33
C LEU A 59 4.59 0.65 1.84
N SER A 60 4.37 0.05 3.00
CA SER A 60 5.26 -0.94 3.60
C SER A 60 4.45 -2.16 4.03
N THR A 61 5.14 -3.12 4.63
CA THR A 61 4.51 -4.29 5.23
C THR A 61 4.82 -4.39 6.70
N TYR A 62 3.86 -4.92 7.44
CA TYR A 62 4.01 -5.23 8.86
C TYR A 62 3.54 -6.67 9.09
N GLN A 63 4.14 -7.33 10.08
CA GLN A 63 3.72 -8.66 10.52
C GLN A 63 2.86 -8.49 11.78
N SER A 64 1.69 -9.13 11.83
CA SER A 64 0.80 -9.01 12.98
C SER A 64 1.45 -9.55 14.26
N ASP A 65 2.16 -10.67 14.16
CA ASP A 65 2.90 -11.31 15.26
C ASP A 65 4.15 -12.02 14.72
N GLU A 66 5.08 -12.38 15.62
CA GLU A 66 6.30 -13.14 15.30
C GLU A 66 6.00 -14.51 14.65
N THR A 67 4.78 -15.01 14.82
CA THR A 67 4.31 -16.30 14.27
C THR A 67 3.53 -16.14 12.96
N SER A 68 3.22 -14.92 12.52
CA SER A 68 2.46 -14.68 11.30
C SER A 68 3.36 -14.85 10.07
N ALA A 69 3.06 -15.88 9.27
CA ALA A 69 3.79 -16.17 8.04
C ALA A 69 3.60 -15.10 6.94
N ASP A 70 2.46 -14.41 6.99
CA ASP A 70 2.02 -13.46 5.98
C ASP A 70 2.01 -12.04 6.54
N ALA A 71 2.46 -11.09 5.72
CA ALA A 71 2.50 -9.68 6.07
C ALA A 71 1.23 -8.98 5.58
N PHE A 72 0.88 -7.85 6.20
CA PHE A 72 -0.20 -6.98 5.76
C PHE A 72 0.35 -5.63 5.31
N CYS A 73 -0.37 -4.98 4.40
CA CYS A 73 -0.05 -3.66 3.87
C CYS A 73 -0.26 -2.61 4.95
N TYR A 74 0.76 -1.79 5.14
CA TYR A 74 0.76 -0.62 5.99
C TYR A 74 1.03 0.61 5.13
N ALA A 75 0.08 1.55 5.12
CA ALA A 75 0.16 2.77 4.33
C ALA A 75 0.27 3.98 5.26
N VAL A 76 1.20 4.88 4.99
CA VAL A 76 1.52 6.02 5.86
C VAL A 76 1.71 7.28 5.04
N VAL A 77 1.16 8.39 5.48
CA VAL A 77 1.43 9.72 4.91
C VAL A 77 2.86 10.12 5.23
N LEU A 78 3.57 10.63 4.23
CA LEU A 78 4.87 11.27 4.42
C LEU A 78 4.69 12.79 4.59
N PRO A 79 5.50 13.44 5.45
CA PRO A 79 5.46 14.88 5.67
C PRO A 79 6.02 15.69 4.49
#